data_AF-A0A225DAF6-F1
#
_entry.id   AF-A0A225DAF6-F1
#
_cell.length_a   1.000
_cell.length_b   1.000
_cell.length_c   1.000
_cell.angle_alpha   90.00
_cell.angle_beta   90.00
_cell.angle_gamma   90.00
#
_symmetry.space_group_name_H-M   'P 1'
#
loop_
_entity.id
_entity.type
_entity.pdbx_description
1 polymer ?
#
loop_
_entity_poly.entity_id
_entity_poly.type
_entity_poly.pdbx_seq_one_letter_code
_entity_poly.pdbx_strand_id
1 'polypeptide(L)' 'MAPTIQDLGIDQLSAENRLRLIGEIWDSLASEGTAIPESHRDELDRRLAAADANPAAGRPWHEVRARLRGES' A
#
# COMPACT_ATOMS: atom_id res chain seq x y z
N MET A 1 11.13 -25.20 7.53
CA MET A 1 11.70 -24.15 6.66
C MET A 1 10.57 -23.49 5.91
N ALA A 2 10.62 -22.17 5.68
CA ALA A 2 9.63 -21.50 4.84
C ALA A 2 9.89 -21.83 3.37
N PRO A 3 8.86 -22.02 2.54
CA PRO A 3 9.04 -22.25 1.11
C PRO A 3 9.66 -21.00 0.45
N THR A 4 10.56 -21.21 -0.51
CA THR A 4 11.15 -20.14 -1.32
C THR A 4 10.38 -19.96 -2.63
N ILE A 5 10.68 -18.88 -3.36
CA ILE A 5 10.14 -18.63 -4.71
C ILE A 5 10.51 -19.77 -5.67
N GLN A 6 11.71 -20.34 -5.51
CA GLN A 6 12.22 -21.45 -6.31
C GLN A 6 11.50 -22.76 -5.98
N ASP A 7 11.26 -23.04 -4.69
CA ASP A 7 10.54 -24.25 -4.25
C ASP A 7 9.10 -24.29 -4.81
N LEU A 8 8.53 -23.12 -5.07
CA LEU A 8 7.18 -22.94 -5.60
C LEU A 8 7.16 -22.72 -7.13
N GLY A 9 8.32 -22.73 -7.81
CA GLY A 9 8.44 -22.51 -9.26
C GLY A 9 8.00 -21.12 -9.74
N ILE A 10 7.88 -20.16 -8.82
CA ILE A 10 7.42 -18.79 -9.11
C ILE A 10 8.48 -18.03 -9.93
N ASP A 11 9.75 -18.42 -9.81
CA ASP A 11 10.86 -17.90 -10.59
C ASP A 11 10.75 -18.23 -12.09
N GLN A 12 9.97 -19.24 -12.46
CA GLN A 12 9.74 -19.58 -13.87
C GLN A 12 8.56 -18.85 -14.50
N LEU A 13 7.78 -18.12 -13.69
CA LEU A 13 6.69 -17.29 -14.18
C LEU A 13 7.22 -16.00 -14.82
N SER A 14 6.52 -15.53 -15.85
CA SER A 14 6.71 -14.18 -16.38
C SER A 14 6.41 -13.13 -15.31
N ALA A 15 6.99 -11.94 -15.43
CA ALA A 15 6.77 -10.84 -14.48
C ALA A 15 5.26 -10.54 -14.31
N GLU A 16 4.50 -10.54 -15.40
CA GLU A 16 3.05 -10.37 -15.38
C GLU A 16 2.33 -11.45 -14.56
N ASN A 17 2.68 -12.72 -14.76
CA ASN A 17 2.08 -13.82 -13.99
C ASN A 17 2.47 -13.79 -12.52
N ARG A 18 3.69 -13.35 -12.18
CA ARG A 18 4.09 -13.13 -10.78
C ARG A 18 3.26 -12.03 -10.14
N LEU A 19 3.04 -10.92 -10.83
CA LEU A 19 2.20 -9.83 -10.32
C LEU A 19 0.76 -10.27 -10.10
N ARG A 20 0.18 -11.02 -11.06
CA ARG A 20 -1.15 -11.62 -10.89
C ARG A 20 -1.20 -12.55 -9.69
N LEU A 21 -0.21 -13.43 -9.53
CA LEU A 21 -0.13 -14.34 -8.38
C LEU A 21 -0.02 -13.61 -7.04
N ILE A 22 0.73 -12.50 -6.98
CA ILE A 22 0.77 -11.65 -5.79
C ILE A 22 -0.64 -11.15 -5.43
N GLY A 23 -1.42 -10.72 -6.42
CA GLY A 23 -2.81 -10.31 -6.22
C GLY A 23 -3.68 -11.44 -5.67
N GLU A 24 -3.67 -12.61 -6.29
CA GLU A 24 -4.45 -13.78 -5.84
C GLU A 24 -4.07 -14.21 -4.41
N ILE A 25 -2.77 -14.22 -4.09
CA ILE A 25 -2.31 -14.52 -2.74
C ILE A 25 -2.82 -13.45 -1.78
N TRP A 26 -2.72 -12.18 -2.13
CA TRP A 26 -3.21 -11.08 -1.31
C TRP A 26 -4.71 -11.19 -1.03
N ASP A 27 -5.50 -11.51 -2.05
CA ASP A 27 -6.94 -11.73 -1.92
C ASP A 27 -7.25 -12.96 -1.04
N SER A 28 -6.45 -14.02 -1.13
CA SER A 28 -6.61 -15.19 -0.25
C SER A 28 -6.29 -14.90 1.23
N LEU A 29 -5.43 -13.90 1.49
CA LEU A 29 -5.07 -13.48 2.84
C LEU A 29 -6.13 -12.54 3.45
N ALA A 30 -7.00 -11.98 2.62
CA ALA A 30 -8.14 -11.20 3.06
C ALA A 30 -9.24 -12.14 3.61
N SER A 31 -8.98 -12.79 4.76
CA SER A 31 -10.06 -13.27 5.62
C SER A 31 -10.86 -12.07 6.18
N GLU A 32 -12.06 -12.32 6.71
CA GLU A 32 -12.93 -11.33 7.37
C GLU A 32 -12.10 -10.23 8.06
N GLY A 33 -12.16 -9.04 7.46
CA GLY A 33 -11.18 -7.98 7.70
C GLY A 33 -10.99 -7.72 9.19
N THR A 34 -9.73 -7.57 9.59
CA THR A 34 -9.41 -7.09 10.94
C THR A 34 -10.27 -5.87 11.23
N ALA A 35 -11.05 -5.92 12.31
CA ALA A 35 -11.95 -4.82 12.67
C ALA A 35 -11.13 -3.53 12.79
N ILE A 36 -11.36 -2.60 11.86
CA ILE A 36 -10.73 -1.29 11.92
C ILE A 36 -11.29 -0.58 13.16
N PRO A 37 -10.46 -0.17 14.13
CA PRO A 37 -10.91 0.57 15.29
C PRO A 37 -11.62 1.85 14.86
N GLU A 38 -12.67 2.24 15.57
CA GLU A 38 -13.40 3.46 15.23
C GLU A 38 -12.52 4.71 15.29
N SER A 39 -11.56 4.73 16.22
CA SER A 39 -10.55 5.78 16.32
C SER A 39 -9.70 5.96 15.05
N HIS A 40 -9.51 4.90 14.24
CA HIS A 40 -8.83 5.02 12.96
C HIS A 40 -9.74 5.65 11.91
N ARG A 41 -11.04 5.35 11.91
CA ARG A 41 -12.03 5.98 11.02
C ARG A 41 -12.14 7.47 11.34
N ASP A 42 -12.32 7.81 12.62
CA ASP A 42 -12.37 9.19 13.11
C ASP A 42 -11.14 10.00 12.68
N GLU A 43 -9.94 9.42 12.79
CA GLU A 43 -8.71 10.08 12.37
C GLU A 43 -8.64 10.30 10.85
N LEU A 44 -9.12 9.34 10.05
CA LEU A 44 -9.19 9.49 8.61
C LEU A 44 -10.18 10.58 8.20
N ASP A 45 -11.38 10.59 8.79
CA ASP A 45 -12.40 11.60 8.55
C ASP A 45 -11.91 13.00 8.92
N ARG A 46 -11.23 13.12 10.06
CA ARG A 46 -10.61 14.38 10.50
C ARG A 46 -9.57 14.88 9.50
N ARG A 47 -8.72 13.99 8.95
CA ARG A 47 -7.69 14.36 7.97
C ARG A 47 -8.28 14.72 6.62
N LEU A 48 -9.32 14.01 6.18
CA LEU A 48 -10.04 14.30 4.94
C LEU A 48 -10.71 15.67 5.02
N ALA A 49 -11.45 15.94 6.10
CA ALA A 49 -12.07 17.26 6.32
C ALA A 49 -11.04 18.39 6.35
N ALA A 50 -9.87 18.17 6.97
CA ALA A 50 -8.79 19.15 6.97
C ALA A 50 -8.19 19.39 5.58
N ALA A 51 -8.07 18.34 4.77
CA ALA A 51 -7.59 18.43 3.39
C ALA A 51 -8.59 19.18 2.49
N ASP A 52 -9.89 18.89 2.64
CA ASP A 52 -10.96 19.56 1.89
C ASP A 52 -11.07 21.05 2.27
N ALA A 53 -10.93 21.37 3.56
CA ALA A 53 -10.94 22.75 4.05
C ALA A 53 -9.70 23.55 3.63
N ASN A 54 -8.57 22.88 3.40
CA ASN A 54 -7.33 23.53 2.95
C ASN A 54 -6.57 22.71 1.90
N PRO A 55 -6.99 22.74 0.63
CA PRO A 55 -6.35 21.97 -0.44
C PRO A 55 -4.88 22.34 -0.67
N ALA A 56 -4.48 23.56 -0.30
CA ALA A 56 -3.10 24.05 -0.42
C ALA A 56 -2.17 23.56 0.69
N ALA A 57 -2.70 22.91 1.75
CA ALA A 57 -1.88 22.30 2.81
C ALA A 57 -1.10 21.07 2.34
N GLY A 58 -1.51 20.47 1.21
CA GLY A 58 -0.82 19.35 0.59
C GLY A 58 0.54 19.77 0.03
N ARG A 59 1.54 18.89 0.18
CA ARG A 59 2.83 19.06 -0.50
C ARG A 59 2.78 18.36 -1.86
N PRO A 60 3.17 19.03 -2.95
CA PRO A 60 3.30 18.38 -4.25
C PRO A 60 4.20 17.14 -4.18
N TRP A 61 3.80 16.08 -4.88
CA TRP A 61 4.53 14.80 -4.84
C TRP A 61 6.01 14.94 -5.22
N HIS A 62 6.33 15.81 -6.18
CA HIS A 62 7.71 16.03 -6.62
C HIS A 62 8.61 16.56 -5.49
N GLU A 63 8.10 17.45 -4.62
CA GLU A 63 8.84 17.95 -3.45
C GLU A 63 9.04 16.87 -2.39
N VAL A 64 8.02 16.04 -2.16
CA VAL A 64 8.12 14.91 -1.22
C VAL A 64 9.15 13.91 -1.72
N ARG A 65 9.14 13.59 -3.02
CA ARG A 65 10.09 12.69 -3.68
C ARG A 65 11.52 13.22 -3.62
N ALA A 66 11.74 14.49 -3.93
CA ALA A 66 13.06 15.11 -3.85
C ALA A 66 13.63 15.01 -2.43
N ARG A 67 12.82 15.32 -1.41
CA ARG A 67 13.20 15.17 0.00
C ARG A 67 13.59 13.75 0.36
N LEU A 68 12.80 12.76 -0.05
CA LEU A 68 13.07 11.35 0.25
C LEU A 68 14.35 10.84 -0.41
N ARG A 69 14.81 11.49 -1.49
CA ARG A 69 16.04 11.15 -2.22
C ARG A 69 17.25 11.96 -1.79
N GLY A 70 17.08 12.94 -0.88
CA GLY A 70 18.14 13.85 -0.48
C GLY A 70 18.49 14.88 -1.56
N GLU A 71 17.57 15.15 -2.49
CA GLU A 71 17.72 16.11 -3.60
C GLU A 71 17.22 17.52 -3.20
N SER A 72 17.08 17.79 -1.90
CA SER A 72 16.56 19.05 -1.33
C SER A 72 17.65 20.06 -1.01
#